data_AF-A0A7L3RQS0-F1
#
_entry.id   AF-A0A7L3RQS0-F1
#
_cell.length_a   1.000
_cell.length_b   1.000
_cell.length_c   1.000
_cell.angle_alpha   90.00
_cell.angle_beta   90.00
_cell.angle_gamma   90.00
#
_symmetry.space_group_name_H-M   'P 1'
#
loop_
_entity.id
_entity.type
_entity.pdbx_description
1 polymer ?
#
loop_
_entity_poly.entity_id
_entity_poly.type
_entity_poly.pdbx_seq_one_letter_code
_entity_poly.pdbx_strand_id
1 'polypeptide(L)'
;SQELCRALEQEHAELQTAKEAVEQRTRELRKEGELLRKNLGQQMSSSRDQEASCQMLPALPEKKMVFKGLVTNKEDMNKLMLTPLIRYPLPGGSALITFEKAKVAQRIIAAKEHVVELSYGEELEELDRCRVRVQAAPVELLLPSTLEMGLTRSSRSILVSDLPSLGIPDEALLDKLELFFSKTKNGGGEVESREFLDDSGQVMLTFVQDGGA
;
A
#
# COMPACT_ATOMS: atom_id res chain seq x y z
N SER A 1 36.56 41.29 -43.31
CA SER A 1 35.28 41.28 -44.05
C SER A 1 34.90 39.85 -44.46
N GLN A 2 35.73 39.15 -45.23
CA GLN A 2 35.42 37.82 -45.77
C GLN A 2 35.34 36.69 -44.72
N GLU A 3 36.17 36.74 -43.68
CA GLU A 3 36.18 35.74 -42.59
C GLU A 3 34.94 35.81 -41.69
N LEU A 4 34.48 37.02 -41.38
CA LEU A 4 33.23 37.27 -40.65
C LEU A 4 32.01 36.72 -41.40
N CYS A 5 32.01 36.85 -42.73
CA CYS A 5 30.93 36.34 -43.57
C CYS A 5 30.84 34.80 -43.52
N ARG A 6 31.98 34.11 -43.61
CA ARG A 6 32.04 32.65 -43.50
C ARG A 6 31.63 32.13 -42.13
N ALA A 7 32.02 32.83 -41.06
CA ALA A 7 31.64 32.46 -39.69
C ALA A 7 30.12 32.57 -39.47
N LEU A 8 29.49 33.64 -39.99
CA LEU A 8 28.03 33.84 -39.94
C LEU A 8 27.27 32.78 -40.75
N GLU A 9 27.76 32.41 -41.93
CA GLU A 9 27.18 31.35 -42.75
C GLU A 9 27.26 29.98 -42.06
N GLN A 10 28.39 29.70 -41.38
CA GLN A 10 28.57 28.48 -40.62
C GLN A 10 27.65 28.42 -39.40
N GLU A 11 27.56 29.49 -38.61
CA GLU A 11 26.66 29.53 -37.44
C GLU A 11 25.19 29.38 -37.85
N HIS A 12 24.78 30.01 -38.95
CA HIS A 12 23.42 29.87 -39.47
C HIS A 12 23.12 28.42 -39.91
N ALA A 13 24.08 27.73 -40.54
CA ALA A 13 23.93 26.33 -40.90
C ALA A 13 23.83 25.42 -39.66
N GLU A 14 24.67 25.64 -38.66
CA GLU A 14 24.63 24.89 -37.39
C GLU A 14 23.31 25.12 -36.66
N LEU A 15 22.83 26.36 -36.57
CA LEU A 15 21.54 26.70 -35.96
C LEU A 15 20.36 26.02 -36.67
N GLN A 16 20.42 25.94 -38.00
CA GLN A 16 19.35 25.31 -38.78
C GLN A 16 19.30 23.80 -38.56
N THR A 17 20.46 23.13 -38.51
CA THR A 17 20.51 21.69 -38.19
C THR A 17 20.06 21.40 -36.76
N ALA A 18 20.44 22.24 -35.79
CA ALA A 18 20.00 22.11 -34.41
C ALA A 18 18.48 22.30 -34.27
N LYS A 19 17.90 23.26 -35.01
CA LYS A 19 16.45 23.48 -35.06
C LYS A 19 15.72 22.25 -35.59
N GLU A 20 16.18 21.68 -36.70
CA GLU A 20 15.57 20.48 -37.29
C GLU A 20 15.65 19.27 -36.35
N ALA A 21 16.78 19.09 -35.66
CA ALA A 21 16.94 18.03 -34.67
C ALA A 21 15.99 18.18 -33.48
N VAL A 22 15.80 19.40 -32.98
CA VAL A 22 14.85 19.69 -31.89
C VAL A 22 13.40 19.45 -32.34
N GLU A 23 13.04 19.90 -33.56
CA GLU A 23 11.70 19.64 -34.11
C GLU A 23 11.43 18.15 -34.28
N GLN A 24 12.40 17.38 -34.76
CA GLN A 24 12.27 15.94 -34.91
C GLN A 24 12.11 15.24 -33.56
N ARG A 25 12.95 15.56 -32.57
CA ARG A 25 12.83 15.03 -31.20
C ARG A 25 11.49 15.38 -30.55
N THR A 26 10.98 16.58 -30.80
CA THR A 26 9.67 17.02 -30.30
C THR A 26 8.54 16.20 -30.92
N ARG A 27 8.63 15.86 -32.21
CA ARG A 27 7.65 15.00 -32.88
C ARG A 27 7.68 13.56 -32.34
N GLU A 28 8.86 13.02 -32.06
CA GLU A 28 9.02 11.68 -31.49
C GLU A 28 8.43 11.60 -30.07
N LEU A 29 8.79 12.54 -29.20
CA LEU A 29 8.24 12.62 -27.84
C LEU A 29 6.72 12.76 -27.83
N ARG A 30 6.16 13.51 -28.78
CA ARG A 30 4.70 13.64 -28.91
C ARG A 30 4.03 12.31 -29.28
N LYS A 31 4.60 11.55 -30.21
CA LYS A 31 4.10 10.21 -30.58
C LYS A 31 4.19 9.24 -29.41
N GLU A 32 5.28 9.27 -28.66
CA GLU A 32 5.46 8.45 -27.46
C GLU A 32 4.43 8.79 -26.38
N GLY A 33 4.19 10.08 -26.13
CA GLY A 33 3.16 10.54 -25.19
C GLY A 33 1.74 10.13 -25.60
N GLU A 34 1.42 10.16 -26.90
CA GLU A 34 0.14 9.67 -27.43
C GLU A 34 -0.01 8.15 -27.27
N LEU A 35 1.06 7.38 -27.50
CA LEU A 35 1.07 5.93 -27.31
C LEU A 35 0.88 5.56 -25.83
N LEU A 36 1.64 6.20 -24.94
CA LEU A 36 1.53 5.99 -23.49
C LEU A 36 0.14 6.32 -22.98
N ARG A 37 -0.47 7.42 -23.44
CA ARG A 37 -1.85 7.78 -23.10
C ARG A 37 -2.87 6.73 -23.55
N LYS A 38 -2.70 6.18 -24.75
CA LYS A 38 -3.57 5.08 -25.24
C LYS A 38 -3.41 3.83 -24.39
N ASN A 39 -2.19 3.44 -24.05
CA ASN A 39 -1.91 2.26 -23.24
C ASN A 39 -2.48 2.41 -21.81
N LEU A 40 -2.27 3.59 -21.18
CA LEU A 40 -2.90 3.94 -19.90
C LEU A 40 -4.42 3.87 -19.96
N GLY A 41 -5.04 4.42 -21.02
CA GLY A 41 -6.49 4.34 -21.21
C GLY A 41 -6.99 2.91 -21.33
N GLN A 42 -6.28 2.06 -22.06
CA GLN A 42 -6.61 0.64 -22.23
C GLN A 42 -6.49 -0.14 -20.91
N GLN A 43 -5.40 0.07 -20.17
CA GLN A 43 -5.19 -0.55 -18.85
C GLN A 43 -6.26 -0.09 -17.84
N MET A 44 -6.62 1.19 -17.85
CA MET A 44 -7.69 1.74 -17.02
C MET A 44 -9.06 1.15 -17.38
N SER A 45 -9.37 0.93 -18.67
CA SER A 45 -10.62 0.25 -19.06
C SER A 45 -10.66 -1.20 -18.60
N SER A 46 -9.56 -1.96 -18.76
CA SER A 46 -9.49 -3.35 -18.27
C SER A 46 -9.60 -3.42 -16.75
N SER A 47 -9.02 -2.46 -16.03
CA SER A 47 -9.19 -2.32 -14.58
C SER A 47 -10.64 -2.00 -14.21
N ARG A 48 -11.31 -1.14 -14.97
CA ARG A 48 -12.71 -0.75 -14.73
C ARG A 48 -13.68 -1.90 -14.98
N ASP A 49 -13.41 -2.73 -15.98
CA ASP A 49 -14.17 -3.97 -16.24
C ASP A 49 -13.98 -4.99 -15.09
N GLN A 50 -12.76 -5.07 -14.54
CA GLN A 50 -12.47 -5.90 -13.37
C GLN A 50 -13.11 -5.35 -12.08
N GLU A 51 -13.07 -4.03 -11.89
CA GLU A 51 -13.76 -3.35 -10.79
C GLU A 51 -15.29 -3.52 -10.89
N ALA A 52 -15.87 -3.43 -12.09
CA ALA A 52 -17.29 -3.68 -12.30
C ALA A 52 -17.67 -5.15 -11.97
N SER A 53 -16.79 -6.11 -12.24
CA SER A 53 -16.94 -7.50 -11.78
C SER A 53 -16.87 -7.64 -10.26
N CYS A 54 -16.22 -6.72 -9.54
CA CYS A 54 -16.11 -6.73 -8.08
C CYS A 54 -17.19 -5.90 -7.36
N GLN A 55 -17.74 -4.86 -8.01
CA GLN A 55 -18.73 -3.92 -7.44
C GLN A 55 -20.13 -4.53 -7.22
N MET A 56 -20.36 -5.77 -7.62
CA MET A 56 -21.66 -6.43 -7.51
C MET A 56 -21.60 -7.77 -6.75
N LEU A 57 -20.75 -7.87 -5.73
CA LEU A 57 -20.84 -8.98 -4.79
C LEU A 57 -21.85 -8.61 -3.69
N PRO A 58 -23.04 -9.24 -3.64
CA PRO A 58 -23.92 -9.07 -2.49
C PRO A 58 -23.14 -9.42 -1.23
N ALA A 59 -23.39 -8.70 -0.13
CA ALA A 59 -22.73 -8.91 1.14
C ALA A 59 -22.91 -10.37 1.58
N LEU A 60 -21.92 -11.22 1.28
CA LEU A 60 -21.94 -12.61 1.66
C LEU A 60 -21.80 -12.68 3.19
N PRO A 61 -22.65 -13.45 3.89
CA PRO A 61 -22.55 -13.57 5.34
C PRO A 61 -21.19 -14.12 5.73
N GLU A 62 -20.48 -13.38 6.60
CA GLU A 62 -19.17 -13.77 7.09
C GLU A 62 -19.32 -14.98 8.04
N LYS A 63 -18.82 -16.16 7.63
CA LYS A 63 -18.83 -17.36 8.46
C LYS A 63 -17.42 -17.63 8.99
N LYS A 64 -17.21 -17.34 10.28
CA LYS A 64 -15.92 -17.56 10.96
C LYS A 64 -15.67 -19.05 11.16
N MET A 65 -14.61 -19.57 10.55
CA MET A 65 -14.17 -20.96 10.68
C MET A 65 -12.86 -20.98 11.49
N VAL A 66 -12.89 -21.55 12.69
CA VAL A 66 -11.73 -21.53 13.62
C VAL A 66 -10.93 -22.82 13.46
N PHE A 67 -9.72 -22.69 12.92
CA PHE A 67 -8.78 -23.81 12.86
C PHE A 67 -7.93 -23.82 14.13
N LYS A 68 -8.06 -24.88 14.95
CA LYS A 68 -7.31 -25.04 16.22
C LYS A 68 -5.93 -25.67 15.98
N GLY A 69 -5.16 -25.14 15.03
CA GLY A 69 -3.78 -25.57 14.80
C GLY A 69 -2.83 -24.82 15.74
N LEU A 70 -1.91 -25.53 16.39
CA LEU A 70 -0.87 -24.91 17.21
C LEU A 70 0.12 -24.17 16.29
N VAL A 71 0.04 -22.84 16.23
CA VAL A 71 0.97 -21.99 15.50
C VAL A 71 1.93 -21.38 16.52
N THR A 72 3.18 -21.85 16.55
CA THR A 72 4.24 -21.26 17.37
C THR A 72 4.89 -20.12 16.59
N ASN A 73 4.30 -18.93 16.60
CA ASN A 73 4.98 -17.75 16.07
C ASN A 73 5.89 -17.19 17.17
N LYS A 74 7.20 -17.17 16.92
CA LYS A 74 8.14 -16.38 17.71
C LYS A 74 8.18 -14.99 17.09
N GLU A 75 7.64 -14.00 17.78
CA GLU A 75 7.52 -12.65 17.25
C GLU A 75 8.82 -11.86 17.49
N ASP A 76 9.48 -11.46 16.39
CA ASP A 76 10.51 -10.43 16.41
C ASP A 76 9.83 -9.06 16.47
N MET A 77 9.90 -8.39 17.62
CA MET A 77 9.14 -7.17 17.93
C MET A 77 9.59 -5.89 17.19
N ASN A 78 10.57 -5.97 16.29
CA ASN A 78 11.16 -4.79 15.61
C ASN A 78 10.75 -4.65 14.13
N LYS A 79 9.66 -5.30 13.70
CA LYS A 79 9.21 -5.26 12.31
C LYS A 79 7.84 -4.58 12.23
N LEU A 80 7.70 -3.58 11.36
CA LEU A 80 6.39 -3.07 10.97
C LEU A 80 5.61 -4.22 10.32
N MET A 81 4.62 -4.75 11.03
CA MET A 81 3.81 -5.88 10.57
C MET A 81 2.50 -5.38 10.00
N LEU A 82 2.38 -5.41 8.67
CA LEU A 82 1.12 -5.19 7.99
C LEU A 82 0.47 -6.54 7.72
N THR A 83 -0.74 -6.72 8.24
CA THR A 83 -1.53 -7.94 8.01
C THR A 83 -2.55 -7.66 6.91
N PRO A 84 -2.34 -8.16 5.67
CA PRO A 84 -3.29 -7.94 4.59
C PRO A 84 -4.60 -8.66 4.89
N LEU A 85 -5.71 -7.91 4.94
CA LEU A 85 -7.05 -8.48 5.08
C LEU A 85 -7.60 -8.82 3.69
N ILE A 86 -7.43 -10.07 3.27
CA ILE A 86 -7.91 -10.55 1.97
C ILE A 86 -9.35 -11.04 2.14
N ARG A 87 -10.29 -10.42 1.43
CA ARG A 87 -11.68 -10.89 1.33
C ARG A 87 -11.89 -11.57 -0.01
N TYR A 88 -12.12 -12.89 0.02
CA TYR A 88 -12.37 -13.67 -1.19
C TYR A 88 -13.81 -14.23 -1.15
N PRO A 89 -14.67 -13.91 -2.13
CA PRO A 89 -16.02 -14.45 -2.19
C PRO A 89 -15.96 -15.94 -2.53
N LEU A 90 -16.35 -16.79 -1.58
CA LEU A 90 -16.47 -18.22 -1.82
C LEU A 90 -17.94 -18.57 -2.08
N PRO A 91 -18.22 -19.40 -3.09
CA PRO A 91 -19.55 -19.97 -3.24
C PRO A 91 -19.89 -20.83 -2.02
N GLY A 92 -21.17 -20.89 -1.67
CA GLY A 92 -21.63 -21.73 -0.56
C GLY A 92 -21.18 -23.18 -0.71
N GLY A 93 -20.80 -23.81 0.40
CA GLY A 93 -20.26 -25.19 0.41
C GLY A 93 -18.78 -25.30 0.02
N SER A 94 -18.11 -24.18 -0.27
CA SER A 94 -16.66 -24.14 -0.51
C SER A 94 -15.91 -23.54 0.68
N ALA A 95 -14.63 -23.88 0.79
CA ALA A 95 -13.72 -23.35 1.80
C ALA A 95 -12.36 -23.05 1.18
N LEU A 96 -11.71 -21.99 1.65
CA LEU A 96 -10.32 -21.68 1.34
C LEU A 96 -9.44 -22.24 2.45
N ILE A 97 -8.42 -23.00 2.06
CA ILE A 97 -7.46 -23.60 2.98
C ILE A 97 -6.07 -23.17 2.55
N THR A 98 -5.32 -22.59 3.48
CA THR A 98 -3.91 -22.23 3.29
C THR A 98 -3.02 -23.24 4.00
N PHE A 99 -1.82 -23.45 3.47
CA PHE A 99 -0.83 -24.36 4.04
C PHE A 99 0.48 -23.61 4.23
N GLU A 100 1.16 -23.86 5.35
CA GLU A 100 2.49 -23.31 5.62
C GLU A 100 3.50 -23.70 4.52
N LYS A 101 3.44 -24.95 4.06
CA LYS A 101 4.33 -25.48 3.01
C LYS A 101 3.57 -25.60 1.69
N ALA A 102 3.97 -24.83 0.68
CA ALA A 102 3.38 -24.84 -0.66
C ALA A 102 3.31 -26.25 -1.29
N LYS A 103 4.30 -27.10 -1.04
CA LYS A 103 4.33 -28.50 -1.53
C LYS A 103 3.12 -29.31 -1.08
N VAL A 104 2.54 -29.02 0.09
CA VAL A 104 1.35 -29.73 0.58
C VAL A 104 0.13 -29.37 -0.28
N ALA A 105 -0.11 -28.08 -0.50
CA ALA A 105 -1.20 -27.60 -1.34
C ALA A 105 -1.10 -28.17 -2.77
N GLN A 106 0.10 -28.15 -3.36
CA GLN A 106 0.33 -28.67 -4.70
C GLN A 106 -0.06 -30.14 -4.85
N ARG A 107 0.27 -31.00 -3.87
CA ARG A 107 -0.12 -32.42 -3.91
C ARG A 107 -1.63 -32.61 -3.82
N ILE A 108 -2.29 -31.85 -2.96
CA ILE A 108 -3.75 -31.94 -2.76
C ILE A 108 -4.48 -31.50 -4.03
N ILE A 109 -4.01 -30.41 -4.66
CA ILE A 109 -4.54 -29.90 -5.93
C ILE A 109 -4.29 -30.91 -7.06
N ALA A 110 -3.11 -31.53 -7.13
CA ALA A 110 -2.78 -32.53 -8.15
C ALA A 110 -3.69 -33.77 -8.08
N ALA A 111 -4.08 -34.18 -6.87
CA ALA A 111 -5.03 -35.28 -6.66
C ALA A 111 -6.47 -34.94 -7.08
N LYS A 112 -6.82 -33.64 -7.18
CA LYS A 112 -8.12 -33.06 -7.56
C LYS A 112 -9.31 -33.44 -6.69
N GLU A 113 -9.58 -34.72 -6.48
CA GLU A 113 -10.75 -35.20 -5.74
C GLU A 113 -10.34 -35.96 -4.48
N HIS A 114 -11.06 -35.71 -3.40
CA HIS A 114 -10.82 -36.34 -2.11
C HIS A 114 -12.15 -36.78 -1.50
N VAL A 115 -12.14 -37.93 -0.83
CA VAL A 115 -13.29 -38.40 -0.04
C VAL A 115 -13.00 -38.09 1.42
N VAL A 116 -13.84 -37.26 2.03
CA VAL A 116 -13.75 -36.87 3.43
C VAL A 116 -14.83 -37.59 4.21
N GLU A 117 -14.43 -38.29 5.27
CA GLU A 117 -15.35 -38.90 6.21
C GLU A 117 -15.71 -37.88 7.30
N LEU A 118 -17.00 -37.57 7.41
CA LEU A 118 -17.54 -36.54 8.31
C LEU A 118 -18.34 -37.13 9.48
N SER A 119 -18.46 -38.45 9.56
CA SER A 119 -19.06 -39.15 10.69
C SER A 119 -18.26 -38.90 11.98
N TYR A 120 -18.97 -38.85 13.12
CA TYR A 120 -18.38 -38.57 14.44
C TYR A 120 -18.76 -39.70 15.41
N GLY A 121 -17.77 -40.40 15.96
CA GLY A 121 -17.98 -41.56 16.84
C GLY A 121 -17.37 -42.86 16.28
N GLU A 122 -16.88 -43.75 17.17
CA GLU A 122 -16.17 -44.98 16.79
C GLU A 122 -17.10 -46.17 16.48
N GLU A 123 -18.36 -46.12 16.91
CA GLU A 123 -19.38 -47.16 16.71
C GLU A 123 -20.57 -46.60 15.93
N LEU A 124 -20.41 -46.46 14.61
CA LEU A 124 -21.49 -46.05 13.70
C LEU A 124 -21.82 -47.19 12.74
N GLU A 125 -23.10 -47.48 12.58
CA GLU A 125 -23.57 -48.42 11.55
C GLU A 125 -23.23 -47.85 10.15
N GLU A 126 -23.14 -48.72 9.13
CA GLU A 126 -22.76 -48.29 7.77
C GLU A 126 -23.71 -47.22 7.20
N LEU A 127 -24.98 -47.19 7.64
CA LEU A 127 -25.96 -46.18 7.25
C LEU A 127 -25.67 -44.78 7.82
N ASP A 128 -24.94 -44.68 8.93
CA ASP A 128 -24.66 -43.40 9.60
C ASP A 128 -23.32 -42.77 9.15
N ARG A 129 -22.57 -43.46 8.29
CA ARG A 129 -21.29 -42.96 7.76
C ARG A 129 -21.53 -41.90 6.69
N CYS A 130 -21.30 -40.65 7.05
CA CYS A 130 -21.35 -39.54 6.10
C CYS A 130 -19.99 -39.37 5.40
N ARG A 131 -19.93 -39.67 4.10
CA ARG A 131 -18.76 -39.45 3.25
C ARG A 131 -19.08 -38.42 2.18
N VAL A 132 -18.25 -37.39 2.08
CA VAL A 132 -18.42 -36.30 1.11
C VAL A 132 -17.24 -36.28 0.15
N ARG A 133 -17.55 -36.21 -1.14
CA ARG A 133 -16.55 -35.93 -2.18
C ARG A 133 -16.31 -34.43 -2.25
N VAL A 134 -15.05 -34.05 -2.17
CA VAL A 134 -14.62 -32.65 -2.29
C VAL A 134 -13.61 -32.52 -3.42
N GLN A 135 -13.64 -31.36 -4.07
CA GLN A 135 -12.69 -31.02 -5.14
C GLN A 135 -11.72 -29.96 -4.64
N ALA A 136 -10.43 -30.19 -4.85
CA ALA A 136 -9.36 -29.25 -4.61
C ALA A 136 -8.98 -28.55 -5.92
N ALA A 137 -9.03 -27.22 -5.92
CA ALA A 137 -8.62 -26.38 -7.03
C ALA A 137 -7.71 -25.25 -6.53
N PRO A 138 -6.74 -24.80 -7.35
CA PRO A 138 -5.96 -23.61 -7.03
C PRO A 138 -6.87 -22.38 -7.07
N VAL A 139 -6.58 -21.42 -6.19
CA VAL A 139 -7.26 -20.11 -6.15
C VAL A 139 -6.23 -19.03 -6.39
N GLU A 140 -6.48 -18.17 -7.37
CA GLU A 140 -5.68 -16.97 -7.60
C GLU A 140 -6.15 -15.85 -6.67
N LEU A 141 -5.25 -15.41 -5.79
CA LEU A 141 -5.50 -14.29 -4.89
C LEU A 141 -4.68 -13.09 -5.38
N LEU A 142 -5.33 -11.95 -5.54
CA LEU A 142 -4.67 -10.68 -5.84
C LEU A 142 -4.02 -10.16 -4.55
N LEU A 143 -2.79 -10.60 -4.30
CA LEU A 143 -1.99 -10.14 -3.17
C LEU A 143 -1.16 -8.93 -3.57
N PRO A 144 -1.07 -7.89 -2.72
CA PRO A 144 -0.08 -6.85 -2.90
C PRO A 144 1.32 -7.47 -2.89
N SER A 145 2.07 -7.30 -3.98
CA SER A 145 3.43 -7.86 -4.13
C SER A 145 4.52 -6.97 -3.56
N THR A 146 4.27 -5.67 -3.45
CA THR A 146 5.24 -4.68 -2.95
C THR A 146 4.48 -3.52 -2.31
N LEU A 147 5.01 -3.04 -1.18
CA LEU A 147 4.54 -1.81 -0.53
C LEU A 147 5.70 -0.81 -0.55
N GLU A 148 5.47 0.35 -1.15
CA GLU A 148 6.39 1.48 -1.10
C GLU A 148 5.90 2.46 -0.05
N MET A 149 6.77 2.80 0.91
CA MET A 149 6.50 3.79 1.93
C MET A 149 7.43 4.98 1.73
N GLY A 150 6.87 6.15 1.42
CA GLY A 150 7.61 7.40 1.37
C GLY A 150 7.60 8.09 2.73
N LEU A 151 8.76 8.57 3.17
CA LEU A 151 8.87 9.47 4.32
C LEU A 151 9.28 10.85 3.83
N THR A 152 8.50 11.86 4.17
CA THR A 152 8.81 13.26 3.89
C THR A 152 9.02 14.01 5.19
N ARG A 153 10.12 14.76 5.27
CA ARG A 153 10.37 15.66 6.40
C ARG A 153 9.42 16.85 6.31
N SER A 154 8.62 17.08 7.35
CA SER A 154 7.84 18.31 7.46
C SER A 154 8.77 19.51 7.64
N SER A 155 8.54 20.58 6.89
CA SER A 155 9.19 21.89 7.05
C SER A 155 8.48 22.77 8.08
N ARG A 156 7.29 22.35 8.54
CA ARG A 156 6.40 23.13 9.43
C ARG A 156 6.13 22.45 10.75
N SER A 157 6.51 21.19 10.94
CA SER A 157 6.14 20.44 12.13
C SER A 157 7.38 19.95 12.88
N ILE A 158 7.33 20.05 14.20
CA ILE A 158 8.33 19.47 15.09
C ILE A 158 7.68 18.45 16.01
N LEU A 159 8.46 17.44 16.37
CA LEU A 159 8.09 16.44 17.35
C LEU A 159 8.84 16.70 18.66
N VAL A 160 8.10 16.90 19.75
CA VAL A 160 8.65 17.09 21.09
C VAL A 160 8.46 15.78 21.86
N SER A 161 9.57 15.13 22.18
CA SER A 161 9.63 13.84 22.90
C SER A 161 10.27 14.01 24.28
N ASP A 162 10.28 12.94 25.08
CA ASP A 162 10.87 12.89 26.43
C ASP A 162 10.31 13.95 27.40
N LEU A 163 9.00 14.22 27.26
CA LEU A 163 8.29 15.15 28.12
C LEU A 163 8.14 14.56 29.53
N PRO A 164 8.46 15.33 30.60
CA PRO A 164 8.32 14.80 31.94
C PRO A 164 6.85 14.60 32.29
N SER A 165 6.53 13.55 33.05
CA SER A 165 5.21 13.39 33.68
C SER A 165 5.04 14.42 34.80
N LEU A 166 4.71 15.66 34.42
CA LEU A 166 4.71 16.83 35.30
C LEU A 166 3.50 16.90 36.26
N GLY A 167 2.58 15.93 36.22
CA GLY A 167 1.35 15.95 37.03
C GLY A 167 0.43 17.14 36.72
N ILE A 168 0.67 17.82 35.59
CA ILE A 168 -0.17 18.89 35.07
C ILE A 168 -1.12 18.35 34.01
N PRO A 169 -2.31 18.95 33.82
CA PRO A 169 -3.21 18.58 32.74
C PRO A 169 -2.54 18.76 31.38
N ASP A 170 -2.88 17.88 30.43
CA ASP A 170 -2.33 17.87 29.07
C ASP A 170 -2.46 19.22 28.37
N GLU A 171 -3.62 19.88 28.47
CA GLU A 171 -3.82 21.24 27.93
C GLU A 171 -2.85 22.27 28.50
N ALA A 172 -2.54 22.19 29.79
CA ALA A 172 -1.61 23.12 30.42
C ALA A 172 -0.15 22.87 29.99
N LEU A 173 0.19 21.63 29.64
CA LEU A 173 1.48 21.31 29.02
C LEU A 173 1.54 21.86 27.60
N LEU A 174 0.49 21.65 26.80
CA LEU A 174 0.40 22.18 25.44
C LEU A 174 0.47 23.71 25.41
N ASP A 175 -0.23 24.40 26.32
CA ASP A 175 -0.14 25.86 26.50
C ASP A 175 1.29 26.33 26.75
N LYS A 176 2.04 25.62 27.59
CA LYS A 176 3.43 25.97 27.89
C LYS A 176 4.34 25.75 26.68
N LEU A 177 4.14 24.65 25.95
CA LEU A 177 4.91 24.34 24.76
C LEU A 177 4.63 25.38 23.65
N GLU A 178 3.36 25.69 23.40
CA GLU A 178 2.97 26.73 22.45
C GLU A 178 3.55 28.10 22.83
N LEU A 179 3.43 28.51 24.10
CA LEU A 179 3.98 29.78 24.56
C LEU A 179 5.52 29.83 24.49
N PHE A 180 6.17 28.68 24.60
CA PHE A 180 7.62 28.58 24.46
C PHE A 180 8.04 28.69 23.00
N PHE A 181 7.39 27.94 22.11
CA PHE A 181 7.75 27.87 20.69
C PHE A 181 7.14 28.98 19.84
N SER A 182 6.16 29.73 20.32
CA SER A 182 5.69 30.97 19.69
C SER A 182 6.73 32.09 19.66
N LYS A 183 7.82 31.96 20.45
CA LYS A 183 8.85 32.98 20.56
C LYS A 183 9.97 32.73 19.57
N THR A 184 10.21 33.69 18.68
CA THR A 184 11.31 33.68 17.69
C THR A 184 12.69 33.51 18.32
N LYS A 185 12.92 34.02 19.53
CA LYS A 185 14.18 33.82 20.28
C LYS A 185 14.49 32.36 20.61
N ASN A 186 13.47 31.49 20.62
CA ASN A 186 13.59 30.06 20.86
C ASN A 186 13.65 29.27 19.53
N GLY A 187 13.80 29.95 18.39
CA GLY A 187 13.83 29.34 17.06
C GLY A 187 12.48 28.87 16.54
N GLY A 188 11.38 29.24 17.22
CA GLY A 188 10.03 28.92 16.76
C GLY A 188 9.31 30.13 16.14
N GLY A 189 8.01 29.99 15.94
CA GLY A 189 7.15 30.98 15.30
C GLY A 189 5.69 30.75 15.66
N GLU A 190 4.78 31.46 15.01
CA GLU A 190 3.35 31.30 15.24
C GLU A 190 2.92 29.84 15.06
N VAL A 191 2.29 29.26 16.09
CA VAL A 191 1.86 27.86 16.13
C VAL A 191 0.45 27.77 15.56
N GLU A 192 0.26 26.88 14.60
CA GLU A 192 -1.01 26.58 13.95
C GLU A 192 -1.76 25.46 14.67
N SER A 193 -1.05 24.38 15.06
CA SER A 193 -1.64 23.26 15.79
C SER A 193 -0.69 22.64 16.81
N ARG A 194 -1.29 22.04 17.84
CA ARG A 194 -0.61 21.35 18.94
C ARG A 194 -1.40 20.09 19.30
N GLU A 195 -0.81 18.93 19.11
CA GLU A 195 -1.49 17.64 19.22
C GLU A 195 -0.62 16.63 19.94
N PHE A 196 -1.20 15.85 20.84
CA PHE A 196 -0.53 14.66 21.37
C PHE A 196 -0.61 13.52 20.35
N LEU A 197 0.51 12.86 20.12
CA LEU A 197 0.58 11.65 19.29
C LEU A 197 0.32 10.43 20.16
N ASP A 198 -0.95 10.13 20.42
CA ASP A 198 -1.45 8.90 21.05
C ASP A 198 -0.62 8.43 22.28
N ASP A 199 -0.51 7.11 22.45
CA ASP A 199 0.10 6.38 23.57
C ASP A 199 1.60 6.68 23.79
N SER A 200 2.24 7.45 22.91
CA SER A 200 3.67 7.75 22.97
C SER A 200 4.02 8.88 23.96
N GLY A 201 3.03 9.67 24.37
CA GLY A 201 3.24 10.86 25.21
C GLY A 201 4.05 11.96 24.51
N GLN A 202 4.16 11.91 23.19
CA GLN A 202 4.86 12.91 22.37
C GLN A 202 3.88 13.99 21.91
N VAL A 203 4.39 15.20 21.71
CA VAL A 203 3.60 16.33 21.21
C VAL A 203 4.12 16.74 19.83
N MET A 204 3.21 16.80 18.86
CA MET A 204 3.46 17.41 17.56
C MET A 204 3.01 18.88 17.59
N LEU A 205 3.93 19.77 17.23
CA LEU A 205 3.61 21.20 17.02
C LEU A 205 3.77 21.51 15.55
N THR A 206 2.77 22.16 14.96
CA THR A 206 2.80 22.64 13.57
C THR A 206 2.79 24.16 13.57
N PHE A 207 3.67 24.78 12.79
CA PHE A 207 3.83 26.23 12.66
C PHE A 207 3.11 26.76 11.41
N VAL A 208 2.65 28.01 11.48
CA VAL A 208 1.97 28.70 10.36
C VAL A 208 2.91 28.91 9.17
N GLN A 209 4.18 29.26 9.43
CA GLN A 209 5.18 29.47 8.39
C GLN A 209 6.18 28.32 8.34
N ASP A 210 6.64 27.99 7.14
CA ASP A 210 7.82 27.16 6.95
C ASP A 210 9.01 27.79 7.66
N GLY A 211 9.81 26.95 8.34
CA GLY A 211 11.09 27.40 8.88
C GLY A 211 11.97 27.88 7.74
N GLY A 212 12.11 29.20 7.61
CA GLY A 212 13.06 29.80 6.68
C GLY A 212 14.46 29.32 7.04
N ALA A 213 15.03 28.51 6.16
CA ALA A 213 16.42 28.06 6.25
C ALA A 213 17.39 29.22 6.05
#